data_AF-A0A9P7RUM5-F1
#
_entry.id   AF-A0A9P7RUM5-F1
#
_cell.length_a   1.000
_cell.length_b   1.000
_cell.length_c   1.000
_cell.angle_alpha   90.00
_cell.angle_beta   90.00
_cell.angle_gamma   90.00
#
_symmetry.space_group_name_H-M   'P 1'
#
loop_
_entity.id
_entity.type
_entity.pdbx_description
1 polymer ?
#
loop_
_entity_poly.entity_id
_entity_poly.type
_entity_poly.pdbx_seq_one_letter_code
_entity_poly.pdbx_strand_id
1 'polypeptide(L)'
;MASILPIFFMLAVVAGLVVCAGIFTPKGPHQVLIRTSLMLGLTACYLMWMVTYLAQLHPLLISSKKSKDEFLPIQAPPSYAPTPTFCSSKQHSSHTLHKPPPRQPSPPDWPSHMHYKCSRSKCNYPNPPPCAPGTYTCTSCRKGTYFVTPAMAESAVVLKQKVYKFEAENRRRMKMKEEESEKLREMRDLKRYEAEIERDQIWRDQECRREAETRLKEEKKSLIIRSQEQARKRREEEERRNTEREMHEFKMQKGQLSLSDFPMPPQQPLHHQSHKSSSSSPAKPEMQRRRYNSGDRLRSTSSKTSFRKAPPRQAIPEVCQPYHDGFAHAF
;
A
#
# COMPACT_ATOMS: atom_id res chain seq x y z
N MET A 1 -8.55 36.43 -7.45
CA MET A 1 -8.04 36.42 -6.06
C MET A 1 -7.99 34.97 -5.62
N ALA A 2 -6.93 34.25 -5.98
CA ALA A 2 -6.73 32.89 -5.52
C ALA A 2 -6.40 32.95 -4.02
N SER A 3 -7.39 32.65 -3.18
CA SER A 3 -7.23 32.65 -1.73
C SER A 3 -7.21 31.21 -1.22
N ILE A 4 -6.41 30.99 -0.17
CA ILE A 4 -6.32 29.70 0.52
C ILE A 4 -7.50 29.49 1.49
N LEU A 5 -8.24 30.56 1.80
CA LEU A 5 -9.41 30.58 2.69
C LEU A 5 -10.46 29.49 2.39
N PRO A 6 -10.92 29.26 1.13
CA PRO A 6 -11.88 28.21 0.83
C PRO A 6 -11.39 26.79 1.15
N ILE A 7 -10.08 26.54 1.10
CA ILE A 7 -9.51 25.23 1.46
C ILE A 7 -9.72 24.98 2.96
N PHE A 8 -9.35 25.95 3.80
CA PHE A 8 -9.51 25.82 5.26
C PHE A 8 -10.98 25.80 5.69
N PHE A 9 -11.83 26.58 5.03
CA PHE A 9 -13.27 26.57 5.30
C PHE A 9 -13.88 25.18 5.01
N MET A 10 -13.62 24.61 3.83
CA MET A 10 -14.12 23.27 3.50
C MET A 10 -13.50 22.18 4.39
N LEU A 11 -12.23 22.31 4.77
CA LEU A 11 -11.58 21.41 5.71
C LEU A 11 -12.30 21.40 7.06
N ALA A 12 -12.64 22.58 7.60
CA ALA A 12 -13.34 22.71 8.88
C ALA A 12 -14.74 22.09 8.82
N VAL A 13 -15.48 22.31 7.71
CA VAL A 13 -16.79 21.69 7.49
C VAL A 13 -16.69 20.16 7.44
N VAL A 14 -15.73 19.61 6.68
CA VAL A 14 -15.53 18.16 6.56
C VAL A 14 -15.08 17.57 7.89
N ALA A 15 -14.16 18.20 8.61
CA ALA A 15 -13.74 17.76 9.93
C ALA A 15 -14.91 17.73 10.93
N GLY A 16 -15.78 18.76 10.89
CA GLY A 16 -17.01 18.79 11.68
C GLY A 16 -17.95 17.63 11.33
N LEU A 17 -18.17 17.36 10.04
CA LEU A 17 -19.00 16.23 9.58
C LEU A 17 -18.43 14.88 9.98
N VAL A 18 -17.10 14.73 9.97
CA VAL A 18 -16.40 13.53 10.44
C VAL A 18 -16.66 13.34 11.94
N VAL A 19 -16.48 14.37 12.77
CA VAL A 19 -16.78 14.28 14.21
C VAL A 19 -18.26 13.95 14.46
N CYS A 20 -19.18 14.62 13.77
CA CYS A 20 -20.61 14.32 13.84
C CYS A 20 -20.90 12.87 13.45
N ALA A 21 -20.35 12.37 12.33
CA ALA A 21 -20.53 10.99 11.90
C ALA A 21 -20.03 9.97 12.95
N GLY A 22 -18.98 10.31 13.72
CA GLY A 22 -18.47 9.48 14.81
C GLY A 22 -19.37 9.44 16.05
N ILE A 23 -20.11 10.51 16.34
CA ILE A 23 -21.00 10.61 17.51
C ILE A 23 -22.41 10.11 17.18
N PHE A 24 -22.91 10.41 15.97
CA PHE A 24 -24.27 10.08 15.54
C PHE A 24 -24.44 8.66 14.97
N THR A 25 -23.39 7.83 14.89
CA THR A 25 -23.54 6.45 14.42
C THR A 25 -24.23 5.59 15.48
N PRO A 26 -25.40 4.99 15.20
CA PRO A 26 -26.12 4.17 16.17
C PRO A 26 -25.33 2.91 16.56
N LYS A 27 -25.48 2.49 17.82
CA LYS A 27 -24.85 1.27 18.32
C LYS A 27 -25.49 0.04 17.65
N GLY A 28 -24.70 -0.76 16.96
CA GLY A 28 -25.16 -1.94 16.25
C GLY A 28 -24.00 -2.84 15.78
N PRO A 29 -24.30 -4.06 15.29
CA PRO A 29 -23.28 -5.03 14.88
C PRO A 29 -22.39 -4.53 13.73
N HIS A 30 -22.87 -3.54 12.96
CA HIS A 30 -22.13 -2.92 11.85
C HIS A 30 -21.62 -1.50 12.15
N GLN A 31 -21.63 -1.06 13.42
CA GLN A 31 -21.28 0.31 13.81
C GLN A 31 -19.88 0.72 13.33
N VAL A 32 -18.89 -0.14 13.52
CA VAL A 32 -17.50 0.15 13.11
C VAL A 32 -17.42 0.34 11.60
N LEU A 33 -18.09 -0.51 10.83
CA LEU A 33 -18.07 -0.47 9.36
C LEU A 33 -18.71 0.81 8.83
N ILE A 34 -19.87 1.20 9.36
CA ILE A 34 -20.57 2.43 8.94
C ILE A 34 -19.76 3.66 9.33
N ARG A 35 -19.19 3.69 10.53
CA ARG A 35 -18.35 4.80 10.98
C ARG A 35 -17.12 4.96 10.09
N THR A 36 -16.38 3.88 9.83
CA THR A 36 -15.15 3.93 9.04
C THR A 36 -15.41 4.24 7.57
N SER A 37 -16.49 3.71 6.98
CA SER A 37 -16.84 4.00 5.58
C SER A 37 -17.23 5.47 5.38
N LEU A 38 -17.97 6.07 6.31
CA LEU A 38 -18.30 7.51 6.28
C LEU A 38 -17.06 8.39 6.47
N MET A 39 -16.18 8.08 7.43
CA MET A 39 -14.94 8.84 7.65
C MET A 39 -14.04 8.82 6.41
N LEU A 40 -13.86 7.64 5.82
CA LEU A 40 -13.01 7.46 4.64
C LEU A 40 -13.62 8.13 3.41
N GLY A 41 -14.94 7.99 3.20
CA GLY A 41 -15.64 8.58 2.06
C GLY A 41 -15.58 10.11 2.06
N LEU A 42 -15.85 10.74 3.21
CA LEU A 42 -15.75 12.20 3.35
C LEU A 42 -14.32 12.70 3.15
N THR A 43 -13.34 11.99 3.70
CA THR A 43 -11.92 12.33 3.53
C THR A 43 -11.48 12.22 2.07
N ALA A 44 -11.85 11.14 1.38
CA ALA A 44 -11.52 10.93 -0.03
C ALA A 44 -12.18 11.99 -0.94
N CYS A 45 -13.44 12.32 -0.68
CA CYS A 45 -14.16 13.35 -1.42
C CYS A 45 -13.50 14.73 -1.24
N TYR A 46 -13.11 15.08 -0.01
CA TYR A 46 -12.38 16.32 0.27
C TYR A 46 -11.02 16.37 -0.43
N LEU A 47 -10.23 15.29 -0.38
CA LEU A 47 -8.92 15.25 -1.06
C LEU A 47 -9.05 15.43 -2.57
N MET A 48 -10.01 14.76 -3.21
CA MET A 48 -10.27 14.91 -4.65
C MET A 48 -10.62 16.36 -5.00
N TRP A 49 -11.53 16.97 -4.24
CA TRP A 49 -11.91 18.37 -4.43
C TRP A 49 -10.74 19.32 -4.21
N MET A 50 -9.96 19.12 -3.14
CA MET A 50 -8.82 19.97 -2.78
C MET A 50 -7.72 19.93 -3.86
N VAL A 51 -7.39 18.74 -4.38
CA VAL A 51 -6.39 18.59 -5.46
C VAL A 51 -6.85 19.29 -6.74
N THR A 52 -8.11 19.14 -7.14
CA THR A 52 -8.65 19.82 -8.34
C THR A 52 -8.69 21.34 -8.18
N TYR A 53 -8.99 21.85 -6.97
CA TYR A 53 -8.92 23.27 -6.66
C TYR A 53 -7.48 23.81 -6.70
N LEU A 54 -6.50 23.08 -6.13
CA LEU A 54 -5.09 23.46 -6.20
C LEU A 54 -4.55 23.50 -7.64
N ALA A 55 -4.99 22.58 -8.50
CA ALA A 55 -4.61 22.59 -9.91
C ALA A 55 -5.08 23.86 -10.64
N GLN A 56 -6.16 24.50 -10.17
CA GLN A 56 -6.68 25.75 -10.73
C GLN A 56 -6.05 27.00 -10.13
N LEU A 57 -5.36 26.89 -8.99
CA LEU A 57 -4.80 28.04 -8.27
C LEU A 57 -3.64 28.72 -9.02
N HIS A 58 -2.83 27.92 -9.72
CA HIS A 58 -1.71 28.36 -10.54
C HIS A 58 -1.73 27.67 -11.91
N PRO A 59 -2.65 28.06 -12.81
CA PRO A 59 -2.76 27.43 -14.11
C PRO A 59 -1.53 27.77 -14.95
N LEU A 60 -0.68 26.77 -15.22
CA LEU A 60 0.45 26.90 -16.15
C LEU A 60 0.00 26.93 -17.61
N LEU A 61 -1.22 26.44 -17.87
CA LEU A 61 -1.82 26.36 -19.20
C LEU A 61 -2.98 27.34 -19.27
N ILE A 62 -2.78 28.43 -20.01
CA ILE A 62 -3.84 29.36 -20.36
C ILE A 62 -4.62 28.72 -21.52
N SER A 63 -5.92 28.49 -21.33
CA SER A 63 -6.79 28.05 -22.43
C SER A 63 -6.87 29.17 -23.47
N SER A 64 -6.10 29.02 -24.54
CA SER A 64 -6.23 29.88 -25.72
C SER A 64 -7.47 29.41 -26.47
N LYS A 65 -8.62 29.99 -26.15
CA LYS A 65 -9.79 29.89 -27.02
C LYS A 65 -9.41 30.57 -28.34
N LYS A 66 -9.01 29.78 -29.34
CA LYS A 66 -9.09 30.24 -30.72
C LYS A 66 -10.56 30.49 -31.00
N SER A 67 -10.97 31.76 -31.02
CA SER A 67 -12.26 32.19 -31.51
C SER A 67 -12.49 31.55 -32.87
N LYS A 68 -13.42 30.60 -32.92
CA LYS A 68 -13.81 29.89 -34.15
C LYS A 68 -14.73 30.74 -35.03
N ASP A 69 -14.89 32.01 -34.69
CA ASP A 69 -15.67 33.00 -35.43
C ASP A 69 -14.86 33.71 -36.52
N GLU A 70 -13.56 33.40 -36.66
CA GLU A 70 -12.80 33.68 -37.88
C GLU A 70 -12.75 32.43 -38.76
N PHE A 71 -13.91 31.81 -38.96
CA PHE A 71 -14.15 30.94 -40.09
C PHE A 71 -14.30 31.83 -41.33
N LEU A 72 -13.18 32.40 -41.78
CA LEU A 72 -13.09 32.99 -43.11
C LEU A 72 -13.53 31.92 -44.10
N PRO A 73 -14.45 32.23 -45.04
CA PRO A 73 -14.87 31.26 -46.04
C PRO A 73 -13.62 30.80 -46.77
N ILE A 74 -13.42 29.48 -46.78
CA ILE A 74 -12.41 28.80 -47.60
C ILE A 74 -12.75 29.16 -49.05
N GLN A 75 -12.09 30.19 -49.57
CA GLN A 75 -12.01 30.40 -51.01
C GLN A 75 -11.22 29.21 -51.55
N ALA A 76 -11.89 28.38 -52.34
CA ALA A 76 -11.29 27.23 -52.98
C ALA A 76 -9.99 27.66 -53.70
N PRO A 77 -8.87 26.96 -53.51
CA PRO A 77 -7.65 27.28 -54.23
C PRO A 77 -7.89 27.09 -55.73
N PRO A 78 -7.46 28.01 -56.60
CA PRO A 78 -7.44 27.74 -58.02
C PRO A 78 -6.53 26.53 -58.27
N SER A 79 -7.11 25.54 -58.94
CA SER A 79 -6.44 24.37 -59.49
C SER A 79 -5.15 24.79 -60.21
N TYR A 80 -3.99 24.44 -59.66
CA TYR A 80 -2.74 24.48 -60.41
C TYR A 80 -1.91 23.23 -60.15
N ALA A 81 -1.76 22.49 -61.24
CA ALA A 81 -0.62 21.74 -61.75
C ALA A 81 0.50 21.26 -60.79
N PRO A 82 1.01 20.03 -61.00
CA PRO A 82 2.08 19.48 -60.20
C PRO A 82 3.42 20.14 -60.56
N THR A 83 4.12 20.67 -59.56
CA THR A 83 5.58 20.89 -59.62
C THR A 83 6.22 20.35 -58.34
N PRO A 84 7.38 19.70 -58.41
CA PRO A 84 7.88 18.90 -57.30
C PRO A 84 8.82 19.66 -56.37
N THR A 85 8.92 19.13 -55.15
CA THR A 85 10.06 19.22 -54.22
C THR A 85 10.43 20.58 -53.63
N PHE A 86 10.00 20.82 -52.37
CA PHE A 86 10.90 21.32 -51.34
C PHE A 86 10.40 20.94 -49.92
N CYS A 87 11.13 20.06 -49.24
CA CYS A 87 10.90 19.72 -47.83
C CYS A 87 11.18 20.95 -46.95
N SER A 88 10.14 21.51 -46.33
CA SER A 88 10.27 22.52 -45.27
C SER A 88 9.53 22.05 -44.03
N SER A 89 10.29 21.51 -43.08
CA SER A 89 9.81 21.14 -41.74
C SER A 89 9.51 22.41 -40.95
N LYS A 90 8.24 22.82 -40.89
CA LYS A 90 7.74 23.89 -40.01
C LYS A 90 7.59 23.35 -38.59
N GLN A 91 8.57 23.61 -37.74
CA GLN A 91 8.38 23.57 -36.28
C GLN A 91 7.79 24.91 -35.83
N HIS A 92 6.50 24.92 -35.48
CA HIS A 92 5.87 26.05 -34.79
C HIS A 92 6.09 25.89 -33.27
N SER A 93 7.14 26.53 -32.74
CA SER A 93 7.36 26.71 -31.31
C SER A 93 6.78 28.08 -30.88
N SER A 94 5.69 28.05 -30.12
CA SER A 94 5.03 29.25 -29.60
C SER A 94 5.75 29.74 -28.33
N HIS A 95 6.72 30.64 -28.48
CA HIS A 95 7.38 31.30 -27.36
C HIS A 95 6.54 32.46 -26.84
N THR A 96 6.25 32.44 -25.54
CA THR A 96 5.73 33.58 -24.77
C THR A 96 6.71 34.74 -24.80
N LEU A 97 6.19 35.93 -25.12
CA LEU A 97 6.93 37.18 -25.26
C LEU A 97 7.35 37.72 -23.88
N HIS A 98 8.43 37.17 -23.30
CA HIS A 98 9.15 37.88 -22.24
C HIS A 98 9.88 39.08 -22.85
N LYS A 99 9.64 40.27 -22.32
CA LYS A 99 10.35 41.50 -22.70
C LYS A 99 11.85 41.25 -22.44
N PRO A 100 12.71 41.24 -23.47
CA PRO A 100 14.12 40.91 -23.29
C PRO A 100 14.79 41.97 -22.41
N PRO A 101 15.72 41.58 -21.52
CA PRO A 101 16.50 42.54 -20.75
C PRO A 101 17.22 43.54 -21.67
N PRO A 102 17.50 44.76 -21.19
CA PRO A 102 18.27 45.75 -21.94
C PRO A 102 19.59 45.14 -22.41
N ARG A 103 19.83 45.21 -23.72
CA ARG A 103 20.95 44.56 -24.40
C ARG A 103 22.26 45.22 -23.98
N GLN A 104 23.17 44.46 -23.39
CA GLN A 104 24.55 44.88 -23.25
C GLN A 104 25.22 44.91 -24.64
N PRO A 105 26.06 45.93 -24.94
CA PRO A 105 26.86 45.93 -26.15
C PRO A 105 27.80 44.72 -26.14
N SER A 106 27.79 43.96 -27.24
CA SER A 106 28.68 42.82 -27.41
C SER A 106 30.15 43.29 -27.39
N PRO A 107 31.09 42.49 -26.83
CA PRO A 107 32.51 42.83 -26.81
C PRO A 107 33.07 43.17 -28.20
N PRO A 108 34.13 43.99 -28.30
CA PRO A 108 34.79 44.32 -29.56
C PRO A 108 35.30 43.10 -30.34
N ASP A 109 35.65 42.03 -29.62
CA ASP A 109 36.17 40.77 -30.17
C ASP A 109 35.05 39.78 -30.56
N TRP A 110 33.80 40.25 -30.59
CA TRP A 110 32.65 39.52 -31.09
C TRP A 110 32.64 39.58 -32.63
N PRO A 111 32.85 38.45 -33.31
CA PRO A 111 31.86 37.38 -33.32
C PRO A 111 32.43 36.08 -32.78
N SER A 112 31.71 35.43 -31.87
CA SER A 112 31.92 33.98 -31.74
C SER A 112 31.73 33.39 -33.14
N HIS A 113 32.58 32.43 -33.52
CA HIS A 113 32.60 31.78 -34.85
C HIS A 113 31.25 31.17 -35.27
N MET A 114 30.23 31.27 -34.41
CA MET A 114 28.91 30.67 -34.54
C MET A 114 27.80 31.67 -34.91
N HIS A 115 28.07 32.98 -35.03
CA HIS A 115 27.02 33.95 -35.33
C HIS A 115 27.41 34.97 -36.39
N TYR A 116 26.53 35.17 -37.37
CA TYR A 116 26.75 36.11 -38.46
C TYR A 116 26.16 37.47 -38.12
N LYS A 117 26.98 38.51 -38.23
CA LYS A 117 26.56 39.90 -38.01
C LYS A 117 25.69 40.37 -39.16
N CYS A 118 24.56 40.97 -38.83
CA CYS A 118 23.71 41.62 -39.81
C CYS A 118 24.43 42.85 -40.41
N SER A 119 24.28 43.10 -41.71
CA SER A 119 24.78 44.31 -42.39
C SER A 119 24.27 45.62 -41.80
N ARG A 120 23.15 45.60 -41.06
CA ARG A 120 22.65 46.79 -40.35
C ARG A 120 23.43 46.99 -39.05
N SER A 121 24.18 48.09 -38.97
CA SER A 121 25.00 48.47 -37.80
C SER A 121 24.24 48.50 -36.46
N LYS A 122 22.94 48.85 -36.48
CA LYS A 122 22.08 48.87 -35.29
C LYS A 122 21.54 47.48 -34.87
N CYS A 123 21.77 46.43 -35.66
CA CYS A 123 21.23 45.09 -35.42
C CYS A 123 22.30 44.16 -34.79
N ASN A 124 22.18 43.93 -33.49
CA ASN A 124 23.06 43.02 -32.73
C ASN A 124 22.49 41.60 -32.58
N TYR A 125 21.60 41.18 -33.49
CA TYR A 125 20.98 39.85 -33.39
C TYR A 125 21.95 38.75 -33.85
N PRO A 126 22.19 37.71 -33.03
CA PRO A 126 23.06 36.60 -33.40
C PRO A 126 22.34 35.66 -34.39
N ASN A 127 22.60 35.81 -35.70
CA ASN A 127 22.00 34.93 -36.70
C ASN A 127 22.68 33.54 -36.64
N PRO A 128 21.91 32.44 -36.61
CA PRO A 128 22.46 31.09 -36.60
C PRO A 128 23.18 30.79 -37.92
N PRO A 129 24.19 29.91 -37.89
CA PRO A 129 25.02 29.63 -39.05
C PRO A 129 24.25 28.75 -40.07
N PRO A 130 24.03 29.22 -41.31
CA PRO A 130 23.44 28.38 -42.35
C PRO A 130 24.47 27.36 -42.86
N CYS A 131 23.98 26.21 -43.32
CA CYS A 131 24.82 25.11 -43.81
C CYS A 131 25.13 25.20 -45.31
N ALA A 132 24.70 26.27 -45.97
CA ALA A 132 24.99 26.52 -47.37
C ALA A 132 25.63 27.91 -47.50
N PRO A 133 26.56 28.09 -48.44
CA PRO A 133 27.09 29.41 -48.76
C PRO A 133 26.00 30.26 -49.42
N GLY A 134 26.02 31.56 -49.18
CA GLY A 134 25.08 32.50 -49.80
C GLY A 134 24.79 33.74 -48.98
N THR A 135 23.90 34.57 -49.51
CA THR A 135 23.41 35.78 -48.84
C THR A 135 22.07 35.48 -48.19
N TYR A 136 21.99 35.70 -46.88
CA TYR A 136 20.80 35.41 -46.08
C TYR A 136 20.24 36.69 -45.46
N THR A 137 18.92 36.75 -45.30
CA THR A 137 18.24 37.84 -44.60
C THR A 137 18.30 37.62 -43.09
N CYS A 138 18.66 38.65 -42.34
CA CYS A 138 18.67 38.61 -40.87
C CYS A 138 17.27 38.34 -40.33
N THR A 139 17.14 37.34 -39.46
CA THR A 139 15.85 36.86 -38.93
C THR A 139 15.17 37.88 -38.02
N SER A 140 15.95 38.70 -37.30
CA SER A 140 15.39 39.71 -36.39
C SER A 140 14.89 40.96 -37.11
N CYS A 141 15.75 41.62 -37.88
CA CYS A 141 15.39 42.91 -38.48
C CYS A 141 14.71 42.78 -39.85
N ARG A 142 14.80 41.62 -40.52
CA ARG A 142 14.31 41.30 -41.88
C ARG A 142 14.78 42.20 -43.03
N LYS A 143 15.42 43.33 -42.71
CA LYS A 143 15.84 44.36 -43.66
C LYS A 143 17.35 44.43 -43.88
N GLY A 144 18.12 43.63 -43.16
CA GLY A 144 19.57 43.52 -43.35
C GLY A 144 19.92 42.10 -43.77
N THR A 145 20.98 41.97 -44.55
CA THR A 145 21.52 40.70 -45.02
C THR A 145 22.85 40.37 -44.35
N TYR A 146 23.27 39.11 -44.42
CA TYR A 146 24.62 38.66 -44.06
C TYR A 146 25.08 37.63 -45.09
N PHE A 147 26.39 37.58 -45.32
CA PHE A 147 27.00 36.68 -46.30
C PHE A 147 27.71 35.52 -45.59
N VAL A 148 27.57 34.32 -46.14
CA VAL A 148 28.17 33.08 -45.62
C VAL A 148 29.08 32.51 -46.70
N THR A 149 30.37 32.42 -46.40
CA THR A 149 31.37 31.81 -47.29
C THR A 149 31.26 30.28 -47.29
N PRO A 150 31.80 29.58 -48.29
CA PRO A 150 31.85 28.11 -48.28
C PRO A 150 32.53 27.52 -47.04
N ALA A 151 33.67 28.06 -46.61
CA ALA A 151 34.38 27.61 -45.41
C ALA A 151 33.54 27.80 -44.14
N MET A 152 32.79 28.90 -44.08
CA MET A 152 31.84 29.22 -43.02
C MET A 152 30.67 28.23 -42.97
N ALA A 153 30.08 27.89 -44.13
CA ALA A 153 29.03 26.89 -44.23
C ALA A 153 29.53 25.49 -43.82
N GLU A 154 30.74 25.10 -44.23
CA GLU A 154 31.35 23.82 -43.86
C GLU A 154 31.60 23.73 -42.34
N SER A 155 32.13 24.79 -41.72
CA SER A 155 32.31 24.84 -40.27
C SER A 155 30.99 24.69 -39.50
N ALA A 156 29.89 25.25 -40.06
CA ALA A 156 28.56 25.12 -39.51
C ALA A 156 28.03 23.68 -39.57
N VAL A 157 28.33 22.96 -40.65
CA VAL A 157 27.99 21.53 -40.80
C VAL A 157 28.74 20.70 -39.77
N VAL A 158 30.06 20.88 -39.64
CA VAL A 158 30.89 20.15 -38.65
C VAL A 158 30.39 20.42 -37.22
N LEU A 159 30.07 21.66 -36.90
CA LEU A 159 29.54 22.02 -35.59
C LEU A 159 28.19 21.35 -35.32
N LYS A 160 27.25 21.38 -36.28
CA LYS A 160 25.97 20.70 -36.14
C LYS A 160 26.18 19.20 -35.91
N GLN A 161 27.06 18.56 -36.65
CA GLN A 161 27.40 17.14 -36.44
C GLN A 161 27.94 16.89 -35.03
N LYS A 162 28.80 17.76 -34.48
CA LYS A 162 29.30 17.65 -33.10
C LYS A 162 28.17 17.77 -32.07
N VAL A 163 27.27 18.74 -32.25
CA VAL A 163 26.10 18.91 -31.37
C VAL A 163 25.20 17.68 -31.42
N TYR A 164 24.88 17.16 -32.61
CA TYR A 164 24.07 15.95 -32.75
C TYR A 164 24.72 14.73 -32.08
N LYS A 165 26.04 14.56 -32.24
CA LYS A 165 26.78 13.48 -31.56
C LYS A 165 26.73 13.63 -30.04
N PHE A 166 27.00 14.83 -29.52
CA PHE A 166 26.96 15.13 -28.09
C PHE A 166 25.55 14.90 -27.51
N GLU A 167 24.51 15.36 -28.17
CA GLU A 167 23.13 15.12 -27.74
C GLU A 167 22.76 13.63 -27.78
N ALA A 168 23.22 12.89 -28.80
CA ALA A 168 22.99 11.45 -28.89
C ALA A 168 23.69 10.69 -27.74
N GLU A 169 24.91 11.09 -27.40
CA GLU A 169 25.65 10.54 -26.25
C GLU A 169 24.96 10.89 -24.92
N ASN A 170 24.53 12.14 -24.73
CA ASN A 170 23.77 12.54 -23.55
C ASN A 170 22.45 11.77 -23.42
N ARG A 171 21.73 11.54 -24.53
CA ARG A 171 20.53 10.68 -24.54
C ARG A 171 20.85 9.26 -24.10
N ARG A 172 21.99 8.68 -24.53
CA ARG A 172 22.43 7.34 -24.08
C ARG A 172 22.77 7.32 -22.59
N ARG A 173 23.50 8.33 -22.10
CA ARG A 173 23.85 8.48 -20.67
C ARG A 173 22.61 8.61 -19.79
N MET A 174 21.61 9.37 -20.22
CA MET A 174 20.35 9.50 -19.48
C MET A 174 19.58 8.19 -19.42
N LYS A 175 19.52 7.44 -20.53
CA LYS A 175 18.90 6.10 -20.56
C LYS A 175 19.59 5.11 -19.63
N MET A 176 20.93 5.10 -19.59
CA MET A 176 21.68 4.23 -18.67
C MET A 176 21.39 4.57 -17.20
N LYS A 177 21.33 5.86 -16.85
CA LYS A 177 20.96 6.30 -15.49
C LYS A 177 19.52 5.94 -15.13
N GLU A 178 18.60 6.04 -16.09
CA GLU A 178 17.21 5.65 -15.91
C GLU A 178 17.10 4.14 -15.64
N GLU A 179 17.76 3.31 -16.45
CA GLU A 179 17.84 1.85 -16.27
C GLU A 179 18.50 1.46 -14.93
N GLU A 180 19.59 2.13 -14.54
CA GLU A 180 20.22 1.92 -13.23
C GLU A 180 19.27 2.29 -12.07
N SER A 181 18.54 3.39 -12.21
CA SER A 181 17.55 3.81 -11.21
C SER A 181 16.38 2.85 -11.11
N GLU A 182 16.00 2.22 -12.23
CA GLU A 182 14.95 1.20 -12.30
C GLU A 182 15.41 -0.08 -11.60
N LYS A 183 16.62 -0.58 -11.90
CA LYS A 183 17.23 -1.73 -11.20
C LYS A 183 17.33 -1.49 -9.69
N LEU A 184 17.65 -0.27 -9.26
CA LEU A 184 17.68 0.08 -7.84
C LEU A 184 16.29 0.11 -7.19
N ARG A 185 15.24 0.47 -7.94
CA ARG A 185 13.84 0.36 -7.47
C ARG A 185 13.45 -1.11 -7.33
N GLU A 186 13.71 -1.93 -8.34
CA GLU A 186 13.44 -3.38 -8.31
C GLU A 186 14.16 -4.07 -7.14
N MET A 187 15.44 -3.74 -6.92
CA MET A 187 16.21 -4.28 -5.79
C MET A 187 15.61 -3.90 -4.43
N ARG A 188 15.09 -2.67 -4.28
CA ARG A 188 14.42 -2.24 -3.03
C ARG A 188 13.09 -2.96 -2.83
N ASP A 189 12.35 -3.24 -3.89
CA ASP A 189 11.09 -3.96 -3.82
C ASP A 189 11.31 -5.44 -3.47
N LEU A 190 12.35 -6.07 -4.03
CA LEU A 190 12.77 -7.42 -3.64
C LEU A 190 13.11 -7.52 -2.14
N LYS A 191 13.91 -6.58 -1.62
CA LYS A 191 14.23 -6.53 -0.18
C LYS A 191 12.99 -6.34 0.69
N ARG A 192 12.01 -5.54 0.23
CA ARG A 192 10.75 -5.35 0.94
C ARG A 192 9.95 -6.66 1.01
N TYR A 193 9.92 -7.40 -0.10
CA TYR A 193 9.25 -8.68 -0.21
C TYR A 193 9.91 -9.76 0.66
N GLU A 194 11.24 -9.84 0.66
CA GLU A 194 12.00 -10.74 1.54
C GLU A 194 11.71 -10.45 3.02
N ALA A 195 11.71 -9.17 3.43
CA ALA A 195 11.37 -8.78 4.80
C ALA A 195 9.90 -9.10 5.17
N GLU A 196 9.00 -9.18 4.20
CA GLU A 196 7.61 -9.59 4.43
C GLU A 196 7.51 -11.11 4.65
N ILE A 197 8.22 -11.90 3.84
CA ILE A 197 8.33 -13.35 4.04
C ILE A 197 8.90 -13.68 5.43
N GLU A 198 9.96 -12.97 5.84
CA GLU A 198 10.58 -13.17 7.15
C GLU A 198 9.60 -12.86 8.30
N ARG A 199 8.85 -11.74 8.21
CA ARG A 199 7.80 -11.42 9.19
C ARG A 199 6.74 -12.52 9.27
N ASP A 200 6.31 -13.05 8.14
CA ASP A 200 5.32 -14.13 8.09
C ASP A 200 5.84 -15.44 8.68
N GLN A 201 7.13 -15.74 8.50
CA GLN A 201 7.78 -16.88 9.15
C GLN A 201 7.83 -16.70 10.66
N ILE A 202 8.29 -15.54 11.15
CA ILE A 202 8.33 -15.22 12.59
C ILE A 202 6.93 -15.33 13.20
N TRP A 203 5.91 -14.83 12.51
CA TRP A 203 4.52 -14.91 12.99
C TRP A 203 4.04 -16.36 13.11
N ARG A 204 4.30 -17.20 12.10
CA ARG A 204 3.96 -18.64 12.13
C ARG A 204 4.68 -19.37 13.27
N ASP A 205 5.96 -19.06 13.49
CA ASP A 205 6.73 -19.65 14.58
C ASP A 205 6.17 -19.26 15.95
N GLN A 206 5.75 -18.01 16.11
CA GLN A 206 5.10 -17.55 17.34
C GLN A 206 3.73 -18.21 17.57
N GLU A 207 2.94 -18.41 16.51
CA GLU A 207 1.68 -19.13 16.60
C GLU A 207 1.90 -20.59 17.02
N CYS A 208 2.86 -21.27 16.39
CA CYS A 208 3.24 -22.64 16.74
C CYS A 208 3.70 -22.75 18.21
N ARG A 209 4.49 -21.79 18.71
CA ARG A 209 4.87 -21.73 20.13
C ARG A 209 3.67 -21.54 21.05
N ARG A 210 2.75 -20.65 20.71
CA ARG A 210 1.53 -20.40 21.50
C ARG A 210 0.65 -21.66 21.55
N GLU A 211 0.47 -22.35 20.43
CA GLU A 211 -0.25 -23.63 20.39
C GLU A 211 0.44 -24.70 21.25
N ALA A 212 1.76 -24.85 21.16
CA ALA A 212 2.51 -25.80 21.99
C ALA A 212 2.36 -25.50 23.49
N GLU A 213 2.41 -24.24 23.90
CA GLU A 213 2.17 -23.84 25.29
C GLU A 213 0.74 -24.16 25.76
N THR A 214 -0.26 -23.95 24.90
CA THR A 214 -1.66 -24.30 25.23
C THR A 214 -1.81 -25.80 25.44
N ARG A 215 -1.23 -26.63 24.55
CA ARG A 215 -1.23 -28.09 24.69
C ARG A 215 -0.56 -28.53 25.99
N LEU A 216 0.59 -27.96 26.34
CA LEU A 216 1.28 -28.28 27.59
C LEU A 216 0.45 -27.89 28.82
N LYS A 217 -0.27 -26.76 28.78
CA LYS A 217 -1.19 -26.34 29.85
C LYS A 217 -2.37 -27.30 29.99
N GLU A 218 -2.94 -27.76 28.88
CA GLU A 218 -4.03 -28.74 28.88
C GLU A 218 -3.57 -30.11 29.39
N GLU A 219 -2.40 -30.57 28.95
CA GLU A 219 -1.79 -31.81 29.44
C GLU A 219 -1.55 -31.75 30.95
N LYS A 220 -0.94 -30.67 31.46
CA LYS A 220 -0.75 -30.46 32.91
C LYS A 220 -2.06 -30.47 33.68
N LYS A 221 -3.10 -29.80 33.17
CA LYS A 221 -4.44 -29.83 33.78
C LYS A 221 -5.00 -31.25 33.81
N SER A 222 -4.85 -32.01 32.72
CA SER A 222 -5.32 -33.40 32.64
C SER A 222 -4.61 -34.31 33.66
N LEU A 223 -3.30 -34.10 33.89
CA LEU A 223 -2.53 -34.83 34.88
C LEU A 223 -2.96 -34.48 36.31
N ILE A 224 -3.23 -33.21 36.60
CA ILE A 224 -3.75 -32.77 37.90
C ILE A 224 -5.12 -33.42 38.17
N ILE A 225 -6.03 -33.41 37.19
CA ILE A 225 -7.35 -34.05 37.32
C ILE A 225 -7.20 -35.55 37.59
N ARG A 226 -6.36 -36.26 36.83
CA ARG A 226 -6.10 -37.70 37.05
C ARG A 226 -5.51 -37.97 38.44
N SER A 227 -4.57 -37.12 38.90
CA SER A 227 -3.98 -37.24 40.23
C SER A 227 -5.02 -37.03 41.34
N GLN A 228 -5.89 -36.03 41.21
CA GLN A 228 -6.98 -35.78 42.15
C GLN A 228 -7.98 -36.94 42.18
N GLU A 229 -8.33 -37.51 41.02
CA GLU A 229 -9.23 -38.65 40.94
C GLU A 229 -8.61 -39.91 41.59
N GLN A 230 -7.32 -40.17 41.37
CA GLN A 230 -6.60 -41.25 42.04
C GLN A 230 -6.55 -41.05 43.55
N ALA A 231 -6.32 -39.82 44.03
CA ALA A 231 -6.33 -39.51 45.45
C ALA A 231 -7.73 -39.71 46.07
N ARG A 232 -8.78 -39.29 45.36
CA ARG A 232 -10.18 -39.51 45.77
C ARG A 232 -10.50 -41.01 45.87
N LYS A 233 -10.12 -41.81 44.86
CA LYS A 233 -10.29 -43.28 44.88
C LYS A 233 -9.57 -43.93 46.05
N ARG A 234 -8.36 -43.47 46.41
CA ARG A 234 -7.62 -43.97 47.59
C ARG A 234 -8.35 -43.66 48.90
N ARG A 235 -8.93 -42.45 49.05
CA ARG A 235 -9.72 -42.08 50.23
C ARG A 235 -10.98 -42.94 50.35
N GLU A 236 -11.72 -43.12 49.26
CA GLU A 236 -12.92 -43.97 49.22
C GLU A 236 -12.58 -45.44 49.58
N GLU A 237 -11.43 -45.96 49.13
CA GLU A 237 -10.97 -47.31 49.49
C GLU A 237 -10.57 -47.42 50.98
N GLU A 238 -9.91 -46.40 51.52
CA GLU A 238 -9.52 -46.35 52.94
C GLU A 238 -10.75 -46.27 53.86
N GLU A 239 -11.75 -45.45 53.50
CA GLU A 239 -13.05 -45.39 54.19
C GLU A 239 -13.77 -46.73 54.17
N ARG A 240 -13.74 -47.45 53.03
CA ARG A 240 -14.31 -48.80 52.93
C ARG A 240 -13.61 -49.76 53.89
N ARG A 241 -12.27 -49.76 53.92
CA ARG A 241 -11.49 -50.58 54.86
C ARG A 241 -11.75 -50.20 56.32
N ASN A 242 -11.97 -48.91 56.62
CA ASN A 242 -12.31 -48.47 57.97
C ASN A 242 -13.69 -48.97 58.39
N THR A 243 -14.68 -48.85 57.50
CA THR A 243 -16.05 -49.35 57.73
C THR A 243 -16.05 -50.87 57.94
N GLU A 244 -15.26 -51.62 57.17
CA GLU A 244 -15.09 -53.07 57.35
C GLU A 244 -14.48 -53.40 58.72
N ARG A 245 -13.50 -52.62 59.20
CA ARG A 245 -12.91 -52.77 60.54
C ARG A 245 -13.93 -52.48 61.65
N GLU A 246 -14.69 -51.39 61.54
CA GLU A 246 -15.75 -51.04 62.50
C GLU A 246 -16.84 -52.12 62.55
N MET A 247 -17.28 -52.64 61.41
CA MET A 247 -18.23 -53.76 61.36
C MET A 247 -17.67 -55.02 62.01
N HIS A 248 -16.38 -55.31 61.83
CA HIS A 248 -15.72 -56.44 62.47
C HIS A 248 -15.64 -56.27 63.99
N GLU A 249 -15.27 -55.08 64.47
CA GLU A 249 -15.22 -54.74 65.90
C GLU A 249 -16.62 -54.82 66.55
N PHE A 250 -17.64 -54.28 65.89
CA PHE A 250 -19.03 -54.38 66.34
C PHE A 250 -19.49 -55.84 66.46
N LYS A 251 -19.13 -56.70 65.50
CA LYS A 251 -19.40 -58.15 65.57
C LYS A 251 -18.71 -58.81 66.77
N MET A 252 -17.48 -58.42 67.08
CA MET A 252 -16.74 -58.95 68.24
C MET A 252 -17.39 -58.53 69.57
N GLN A 253 -17.82 -57.26 69.72
CA GLN A 253 -18.54 -56.79 70.92
C GLN A 253 -19.87 -57.52 71.12
N LYS A 254 -20.64 -57.72 70.05
CA LYS A 254 -21.95 -58.38 70.14
C LYS A 254 -21.87 -59.85 70.56
N GLY A 255 -20.71 -60.49 70.37
CA GLY A 255 -20.44 -61.85 70.87
C GLY A 255 -20.20 -61.95 72.39
N GLN A 256 -19.97 -60.84 73.09
CA GLN A 256 -19.76 -60.81 74.55
C GLN A 256 -20.97 -60.32 75.36
N LEU A 257 -21.97 -59.73 74.72
CA LEU A 257 -23.19 -59.26 75.39
C LEU A 257 -24.17 -60.42 75.59
N SER A 258 -24.09 -61.04 76.78
CA SER A 258 -25.10 -61.90 77.39
C SER A 258 -26.51 -61.30 77.24
N LEU A 259 -27.46 -62.13 76.82
CA LEU A 259 -28.86 -61.83 76.49
C LEU A 259 -29.74 -61.41 77.69
N SER A 260 -29.18 -60.84 78.76
CA SER A 260 -29.86 -60.72 80.06
C SER A 260 -30.36 -59.33 80.44
N ASP A 261 -29.97 -58.23 79.77
CA ASP A 261 -30.35 -56.88 80.22
C ASP A 261 -30.67 -55.93 79.07
N PHE A 262 -31.91 -55.98 78.56
CA PHE A 262 -32.46 -54.91 77.72
C PHE A 262 -33.73 -54.33 78.36
N PRO A 263 -33.67 -53.13 78.96
CA PRO A 263 -34.86 -52.42 79.43
C PRO A 263 -35.69 -51.91 78.24
N MET A 264 -37.02 -52.09 78.36
CA MET A 264 -38.04 -51.61 77.42
C MET A 264 -37.92 -50.09 77.19
N PRO A 265 -38.05 -49.61 75.94
CA PRO A 265 -38.08 -48.17 75.67
C PRO A 265 -39.42 -47.55 76.14
N PRO A 266 -39.39 -46.38 76.81
CA PRO A 266 -40.60 -45.65 77.16
C PRO A 266 -41.23 -44.99 75.94
N GLN A 267 -42.57 -45.07 75.88
CA GLN A 267 -43.41 -44.43 74.87
C GLN A 267 -43.24 -42.90 74.94
N GLN A 268 -42.81 -42.28 73.83
CA GLN A 268 -42.80 -40.83 73.69
C GLN A 268 -44.02 -40.33 72.89
N PRO A 269 -44.54 -39.13 73.19
CA PRO A 269 -45.79 -38.64 72.64
C PRO A 269 -45.61 -38.13 71.20
N LEU A 270 -46.61 -38.44 70.36
CA LEU A 270 -46.82 -37.86 69.04
C LEU A 270 -46.91 -36.32 69.15
N HIS A 271 -45.88 -35.60 68.71
CA HIS A 271 -45.98 -34.16 68.44
C HIS A 271 -46.04 -33.95 66.92
N HIS A 272 -47.22 -33.58 66.43
CA HIS A 272 -47.44 -33.10 65.08
C HIS A 272 -46.58 -31.84 64.83
N GLN A 273 -45.57 -31.92 63.97
CA GLN A 273 -44.94 -30.75 63.35
C GLN A 273 -45.48 -30.60 61.93
N SER A 274 -46.18 -29.49 61.74
CA SER A 274 -46.69 -28.98 60.48
C SER A 274 -45.53 -28.72 59.50
N HIS A 275 -45.51 -29.47 58.40
CA HIS A 275 -44.63 -29.21 57.27
C HIS A 275 -45.03 -27.89 56.58
N LYS A 276 -44.31 -26.80 56.89
CA LYS A 276 -44.25 -25.63 55.99
C LYS A 276 -43.30 -25.96 54.84
N SER A 277 -43.89 -26.22 53.69
CA SER A 277 -43.25 -26.27 52.37
C SER A 277 -42.79 -24.87 51.95
N SER A 278 -41.60 -24.47 52.37
CA SER A 278 -40.87 -23.36 51.72
C SER A 278 -39.95 -23.93 50.65
N SER A 279 -40.43 -23.91 49.41
CA SER A 279 -39.66 -24.17 48.20
C SER A 279 -38.67 -23.02 47.94
N SER A 280 -37.53 -23.02 48.63
CA SER A 280 -36.36 -22.27 48.18
C SER A 280 -35.53 -23.17 47.27
N SER A 281 -35.86 -23.11 45.98
CA SER A 281 -35.05 -23.69 44.91
C SER A 281 -33.63 -23.11 45.02
N PRO A 282 -32.57 -23.93 45.14
CA PRO A 282 -31.22 -23.41 44.97
C PRO A 282 -31.13 -22.91 43.53
N ALA A 283 -30.90 -21.61 43.39
CA ALA A 283 -30.55 -21.01 42.13
C ALA A 283 -29.40 -21.83 41.55
N LYS A 284 -29.68 -22.54 40.45
CA LYS A 284 -28.65 -23.12 39.60
C LYS A 284 -27.66 -21.99 39.31
N PRO A 285 -26.34 -22.18 39.49
CA PRO A 285 -25.40 -21.23 38.93
C PRO A 285 -25.72 -21.17 37.45
N GLU A 286 -26.18 -20.00 37.02
CA GLU A 286 -26.43 -19.65 35.65
C GLU A 286 -25.10 -19.81 34.94
N MET A 287 -24.92 -21.01 34.39
CA MET A 287 -23.86 -21.37 33.49
C MET A 287 -24.12 -20.51 32.27
N GLN A 288 -23.58 -19.30 32.31
CA GLN A 288 -23.41 -18.44 31.14
C GLN A 288 -22.69 -19.31 30.12
N ARG A 289 -23.48 -19.94 29.26
CA ARG A 289 -23.09 -20.37 27.93
C ARG A 289 -22.61 -19.09 27.26
N ARG A 290 -21.33 -18.76 27.47
CA ARG A 290 -20.52 -18.13 26.43
C ARG A 290 -20.66 -19.05 25.23
N ARG A 291 -21.65 -18.75 24.38
CA ARG A 291 -21.54 -19.05 22.96
C ARG A 291 -20.27 -18.32 22.52
N TYR A 292 -19.15 -19.04 22.57
CA TYR A 292 -18.09 -18.78 21.64
C TYR A 292 -18.72 -18.98 20.27
N ASN A 293 -19.07 -17.87 19.63
CA ASN A 293 -19.23 -17.82 18.19
C ASN A 293 -17.84 -18.14 17.63
N SER A 294 -17.55 -19.43 17.47
CA SER A 294 -16.63 -19.94 16.45
C SER A 294 -17.29 -19.67 15.10
N GLY A 295 -17.31 -18.39 14.74
CA GLY A 295 -17.54 -17.93 13.40
C GLY A 295 -16.27 -18.18 12.61
N ASP A 296 -16.10 -19.43 12.19
CA ASP A 296 -15.38 -19.73 10.96
C ASP A 296 -15.94 -18.84 9.87
N ARG A 297 -15.17 -17.81 9.52
CA ARG A 297 -15.30 -17.15 8.24
C ARG A 297 -13.90 -16.93 7.70
N LEU A 298 -13.34 -18.03 7.19
CA LEU A 298 -12.51 -18.04 6.00
C LEU A 298 -13.23 -17.23 4.92
N ARG A 299 -13.05 -15.90 4.93
CA ARG A 299 -13.36 -15.04 3.80
C ARG A 299 -12.03 -14.69 3.16
N SER A 300 -11.64 -15.56 2.24
CA SER A 300 -11.05 -15.21 0.95
C SER A 300 -11.09 -13.70 0.70
N THR A 301 -9.97 -13.03 0.95
CA THR A 301 -9.64 -11.78 0.29
C THR A 301 -9.28 -12.14 -1.14
N SER A 302 -10.31 -12.28 -1.98
CA SER A 302 -10.20 -12.12 -3.42
C SER A 302 -9.82 -10.66 -3.68
N SER A 303 -8.55 -10.37 -3.54
CA SER A 303 -7.93 -9.20 -4.13
C SER A 303 -8.00 -9.39 -5.63
N LYS A 304 -8.94 -8.70 -6.27
CA LYS A 304 -8.87 -8.41 -7.71
C LYS A 304 -7.65 -7.52 -7.95
N THR A 305 -6.46 -8.12 -7.92
CA THR A 305 -5.33 -7.63 -8.70
C THR A 305 -5.66 -8.00 -10.14
N SER A 306 -5.80 -6.98 -10.98
CA SER A 306 -5.80 -7.14 -12.43
C SER A 306 -4.47 -7.79 -12.81
N PHE A 307 -4.50 -9.13 -12.91
CA PHE A 307 -3.39 -9.94 -13.36
C PHE A 307 -3.20 -9.60 -14.84
N ARG A 308 -2.20 -8.75 -15.13
CA ARG A 308 -1.61 -8.74 -16.47
C ARG A 308 -1.09 -10.16 -16.71
N LYS A 309 -1.65 -10.77 -17.75
CA LYS A 309 -1.34 -12.09 -18.27
C LYS A 309 0.19 -12.26 -18.37
N ALA A 310 0.78 -12.99 -17.42
CA ALA A 310 2.17 -13.43 -17.50
C ALA A 310 2.32 -14.43 -18.66
N PRO A 311 3.44 -14.41 -19.41
CA PRO A 311 3.68 -15.37 -20.48
C PRO A 311 3.79 -16.79 -19.91
N PRO A 312 3.44 -17.82 -20.70
CA PRO A 312 3.45 -19.21 -20.26
C PRO A 312 4.85 -19.62 -19.79
N ARG A 313 4.94 -20.01 -18.51
CA ARG A 313 6.12 -20.66 -17.92
C ARG A 313 6.30 -22.02 -18.60
N GLN A 314 7.45 -22.19 -19.25
CA GLN A 314 7.90 -23.50 -19.72
C GLN A 314 8.08 -24.43 -18.52
N ALA A 315 7.64 -25.68 -18.69
CA ALA A 315 7.74 -26.73 -17.69
C ALA A 315 9.20 -26.97 -17.31
N ILE A 316 9.51 -26.83 -16.02
CA ILE A 316 10.76 -27.30 -15.43
C ILE A 316 10.53 -28.78 -15.08
N PRO A 317 11.35 -29.72 -15.58
CA PRO A 317 11.21 -31.12 -15.21
C PRO A 317 11.65 -31.35 -13.77
N GLU A 318 10.80 -32.05 -13.01
CA GLU A 318 11.13 -32.70 -11.76
C GLU A 318 12.24 -33.73 -11.99
N VAL A 319 13.45 -33.44 -11.50
CA VAL A 319 14.48 -34.47 -11.27
C VAL A 319 14.92 -34.33 -9.82
N CYS A 320 14.19 -35.02 -8.94
CA CYS A 320 14.71 -35.39 -7.64
C CYS A 320 15.59 -36.63 -7.84
N GLN A 321 16.92 -36.48 -7.76
CA GLN A 321 17.80 -37.57 -7.38
C GLN A 321 18.62 -37.16 -6.15
N PRO A 322 18.77 -38.05 -5.15
CA PRO A 322 19.62 -37.81 -4.00
C PRO A 322 21.08 -38.02 -4.40
N TYR A 323 21.92 -37.01 -4.21
CA TYR A 323 23.37 -37.11 -4.37
C TYR A 323 23.95 -37.75 -3.11
N HIS A 324 24.18 -39.06 -3.20
CA HIS A 324 25.11 -39.79 -2.34
C HIS A 324 26.48 -39.84 -3.02
N ASP A 325 27.51 -40.07 -2.20
CA ASP A 325 28.93 -40.24 -2.51
C ASP A 325 29.72 -38.92 -2.50
N GLY A 326 30.76 -38.75 -1.69
CA GLY A 326 31.66 -39.74 -1.11
C GLY A 326 33.07 -39.23 -1.40
N PHE A 327 33.61 -38.39 -0.52
CA PHE A 327 35.01 -37.95 -0.61
C PHE A 327 35.81 -38.63 0.49
N ALA A 328 36.25 -39.85 0.18
CA ALA A 328 37.31 -40.53 0.88
C ALA A 328 38.66 -40.16 0.26
N HIS A 329 39.60 -39.81 1.13
CA HIS A 329 41.03 -40.13 1.11
C HIS A 329 41.92 -39.90 -0.13
N ALA A 330 42.98 -39.12 0.13
CA ALA A 330 44.41 -39.38 -0.15
C ALA A 330 44.82 -39.57 -1.63
N PHE A 331 45.73 -38.77 -2.17
CA PHE A 331 47.17 -38.75 -1.90
C PHE A 331 47.81 -37.53 -2.55
#